data_AF-A0A8H5IU22-F1
#
_entry.id   AF-A0A8H5IU22-F1
#
_cell.length_a   1.000
_cell.length_b   1.000
_cell.length_c   1.000
_cell.angle_alpha   90.00
_cell.angle_beta   90.00
_cell.angle_gamma   90.00
#
_symmetry.space_group_name_H-M   'P 1'
#
loop_
_entity.id
_entity.type
_entity.pdbx_description
1 polymer ?
#
loop_
_entity_poly.entity_id
_entity_poly.type
_entity_poly.pdbx_seq_one_letter_code
_entity_poly.pdbx_strand_id
1 'polypeptide(L)'
;MTQGAQKNDADTFFGLPSAWRQAFEFSQLGITGRFESEIADLVVFGEIPKELNGTFYRMMVDPLYPLMPDNPAIEGDGNICALRIQDGRVNMKNKYIETERLKLEKQANKRLFGLYRNPFTHHPCVRAAIDSTANTNVIYWAGRLLTLKEVAQPYEIHPDTLQTLGSDPLAFPANYIILVLWPFEAQLDRIESGGQHWLFSYDRPATFIAVPRRPDNLPAGWSKGESRVYHWENSVAIHTAGSWEGEDGKLYFESSRVFYNTLPWFEPPGEPDMRDLKADYVRWEIDINQPTGTKVKDPEIILDLPSEFARMDERFLTRTYDRMFVPVLLPHRPNTAPPVVPLCLNGYVMLEKGSNRRTFFDPGPYAAAEEPIFVPRSESATEGDGWVLAMVQRTDVNRSDLIVLDTRHFEKPVAVIQLPFRTKNQIHFNWVDNKERNDQVLPLVG
;
A
#
# COMPACT_ATOMS: atom_id res chain seq x y z
N MET A 1 11.81 -35.37 -15.92
CA MET A 1 13.15 -35.32 -15.31
C MET A 1 13.15 -34.17 -14.33
N THR A 2 13.24 -34.49 -13.05
CA THR A 2 13.24 -33.57 -11.90
C THR A 2 14.39 -32.57 -12.01
N GLN A 3 14.08 -31.31 -12.30
CA GLN A 3 15.02 -30.22 -11.98
C GLN A 3 14.97 -30.03 -10.46
N GLY A 4 15.97 -30.59 -9.78
CA GLY A 4 16.22 -30.29 -8.38
C GLY A 4 16.44 -28.79 -8.24
N ALA A 5 15.81 -28.21 -7.21
CA ALA A 5 16.08 -26.86 -6.77
C ALA A 5 17.60 -26.68 -6.66
N GLN A 6 18.18 -25.86 -7.54
CA GLN A 6 19.52 -25.36 -7.31
C GLN A 6 19.45 -24.61 -5.98
N LYS A 7 20.14 -25.14 -4.96
CA LYS A 7 20.52 -24.36 -3.79
C LYS A 7 21.24 -23.13 -4.35
N ASN A 8 20.64 -21.95 -4.23
CA ASN A 8 21.27 -20.69 -4.60
C ASN A 8 22.60 -20.58 -3.86
N ASP A 9 23.68 -20.82 -4.59
CA ASP A 9 25.02 -20.43 -4.17
C ASP A 9 24.97 -18.95 -3.78
N ALA A 10 25.63 -18.60 -2.68
CA ALA A 10 25.61 -17.25 -2.14
C ALA A 10 25.85 -16.24 -3.27
N ASP A 11 24.89 -15.32 -3.42
CA ASP A 11 24.90 -14.24 -4.38
C ASP A 11 26.16 -13.39 -4.16
N THR A 12 27.22 -13.64 -4.94
CA THR A 12 28.54 -13.05 -4.72
C THR A 12 28.83 -11.97 -5.75
N PHE A 13 28.89 -10.73 -5.29
CA PHE A 13 29.33 -9.62 -6.14
C PHE A 13 30.85 -9.67 -6.28
N PHE A 14 31.34 -10.02 -7.47
CA PHE A 14 32.77 -10.29 -7.73
C PHE A 14 33.37 -11.39 -6.84
N GLY A 15 32.59 -12.41 -6.46
CA GLY A 15 33.07 -13.50 -5.60
C GLY A 15 33.14 -13.15 -4.10
N LEU A 16 32.64 -11.97 -3.69
CA LEU A 16 32.57 -11.57 -2.29
C LEU A 16 31.27 -12.10 -1.65
N PRO A 17 31.36 -12.88 -0.54
CA PRO A 17 30.17 -13.30 0.18
C PRO A 17 29.54 -12.11 0.91
N SER A 18 28.21 -12.05 0.92
CA SER A 18 27.43 -11.02 1.60
C SER A 18 26.25 -11.64 2.33
N ALA A 19 25.94 -11.13 3.53
CA ALA A 19 24.68 -11.44 4.22
C ALA A 19 23.48 -10.75 3.56
N TRP A 20 23.72 -9.73 2.74
CA TRP A 20 22.72 -9.07 1.91
C TRP A 20 22.59 -9.80 0.58
N ARG A 21 21.40 -10.27 0.27
CA ARG A 21 21.07 -10.77 -1.08
C ARG A 21 21.01 -9.57 -2.02
N GLN A 22 21.60 -9.69 -3.22
CA GLN A 22 21.38 -8.70 -4.24
C GLN A 22 19.98 -8.95 -4.78
N ALA A 23 19.04 -8.07 -4.46
CA ALA A 23 17.71 -8.22 -5.01
C ALA A 23 17.70 -7.88 -6.50
N PHE A 24 17.92 -8.89 -7.33
CA PHE A 24 17.39 -8.95 -8.68
C PHE A 24 15.96 -9.51 -8.63
N GLU A 25 15.12 -8.93 -7.78
CA GLU A 25 13.72 -9.32 -7.75
C GLU A 25 12.95 -8.56 -8.82
N PHE A 26 12.13 -9.29 -9.57
CA PHE A 26 11.07 -8.71 -10.42
C PHE A 26 10.10 -7.87 -9.56
N SER A 27 9.95 -8.21 -8.28
CA SER A 27 9.36 -7.34 -7.27
C SER A 27 10.34 -6.23 -6.90
N GLN A 28 9.95 -5.01 -7.24
CA GLN A 28 10.62 -3.74 -6.90
C GLN A 28 10.73 -3.46 -5.37
N LEU A 29 10.33 -4.44 -4.54
CA LEU A 29 10.39 -4.45 -3.07
C LEU A 29 11.73 -5.00 -2.53
N GLY A 30 12.68 -5.37 -3.39
CA GLY A 30 13.91 -6.03 -2.94
C GLY A 30 15.11 -5.10 -2.63
N ILE A 31 15.13 -3.86 -3.11
CA ILE A 31 16.28 -2.96 -2.95
C ILE A 31 16.32 -2.39 -1.54
N THR A 32 17.44 -2.54 -0.83
CA THR A 32 17.65 -1.96 0.49
C THR A 32 18.29 -0.58 0.38
N GLY A 33 17.69 0.44 0.98
CA GLY A 33 18.22 1.81 1.00
C GLY A 33 19.18 2.01 2.17
N ARG A 34 18.68 1.79 3.39
CA ARG A 34 19.38 1.95 4.68
C ARG A 34 20.05 3.31 4.87
N PHE A 35 19.35 4.36 4.49
CA PHE A 35 19.79 5.74 4.72
C PHE A 35 18.70 6.52 5.45
N GLU A 36 19.15 7.51 6.22
CA GLU A 36 18.35 8.63 6.70
C GLU A 36 18.98 9.89 6.11
N SER A 37 18.17 10.83 5.64
CA SER A 37 18.70 12.00 4.93
C SER A 37 17.81 13.23 5.09
N GLU A 38 18.42 14.38 4.90
CA GLU A 38 17.75 15.67 4.73
C GLU A 38 18.33 16.30 3.46
N ILE A 39 17.49 16.61 2.48
CA ILE A 39 17.91 17.12 1.18
C ILE A 39 17.02 18.31 0.83
N ALA A 40 17.62 19.49 0.80
CA ALA A 40 16.92 20.70 0.41
C ALA A 40 16.90 20.86 -1.12
N ASP A 41 15.84 21.51 -1.61
CA ASP A 41 15.73 22.02 -2.99
C ASP A 41 16.00 20.96 -4.06
N LEU A 42 15.18 19.90 -4.07
CA LEU A 42 15.23 18.84 -5.07
C LEU A 42 15.12 19.42 -6.49
N VAL A 43 15.70 18.70 -7.46
CA VAL A 43 15.65 19.10 -8.87
C VAL A 43 14.24 18.97 -9.40
N VAL A 44 13.71 20.08 -9.93
CA VAL A 44 12.36 20.16 -10.52
C VAL A 44 12.47 20.46 -12.01
N PHE A 45 11.81 19.64 -12.83
CA PHE A 45 11.53 19.93 -14.24
C PHE A 45 10.06 20.36 -14.37
N GLY A 46 9.78 21.38 -15.17
CA GLY A 46 8.45 21.97 -15.26
C GLY A 46 8.18 22.98 -14.14
N GLU A 47 6.91 23.20 -13.80
CA GLU A 47 6.50 24.14 -12.75
C GLU A 47 5.53 23.43 -11.81
N ILE A 48 5.87 23.39 -10.52
CA ILE A 48 4.98 22.85 -9.49
C ILE A 48 3.83 23.84 -9.28
N PRO A 49 2.57 23.40 -9.40
CA PRO A 49 1.42 24.26 -9.15
C PRO A 49 1.44 24.92 -7.78
N LYS A 50 1.08 26.20 -7.72
CA LYS A 50 1.08 27.00 -6.48
C LYS A 50 0.05 26.52 -5.45
N GLU A 51 -0.97 25.82 -5.92
CA GLU A 51 -2.00 25.20 -5.11
C GLU A 51 -1.45 24.02 -4.27
N LEU A 52 -0.31 23.44 -4.64
CA LEU A 52 0.34 22.39 -3.87
C LEU A 52 1.20 23.00 -2.76
N ASN A 53 0.63 23.06 -1.55
CA ASN A 53 1.30 23.53 -0.35
C ASN A 53 1.08 22.55 0.81
N GLY A 54 2.03 21.65 1.02
CA GLY A 54 1.85 20.54 1.96
C GLY A 54 2.97 19.53 1.93
N THR A 55 2.72 18.35 2.49
CA THR A 55 3.71 17.28 2.57
C THR A 55 3.15 15.96 2.08
N PHE A 56 3.88 15.33 1.15
CA PHE A 56 3.66 13.97 0.73
C PHE A 56 4.46 13.04 1.64
N TYR A 57 3.79 12.21 2.43
CA TYR A 57 4.43 11.24 3.33
C TYR A 57 4.24 9.82 2.82
N ARG A 58 5.33 9.08 2.61
CA ARG A 58 5.31 7.68 2.18
C ARG A 58 6.05 6.75 3.12
N MET A 59 5.60 5.50 3.18
CA MET A 59 6.27 4.44 3.93
C MET A 59 7.06 3.51 3.03
N MET A 60 8.31 3.24 3.41
CA MET A 60 9.19 2.26 2.78
C MET A 60 9.46 1.09 3.73
N VAL A 61 9.61 -0.12 3.17
CA VAL A 61 9.92 -1.35 3.91
C VAL A 61 11.43 -1.60 3.91
N ASP A 62 12.21 -0.95 4.75
CA ASP A 62 13.66 -0.89 4.57
C ASP A 62 14.43 -1.63 5.69
N PRO A 63 14.71 -2.95 5.56
CA PRO A 63 15.36 -3.68 6.65
C PRO A 63 16.75 -3.09 6.98
N LEU A 64 16.94 -2.64 8.21
CA LEU A 64 18.21 -2.08 8.67
C LEU A 64 19.29 -3.17 8.82
N TYR A 65 18.86 -4.34 9.30
CA TYR A 65 19.66 -5.56 9.43
C TYR A 65 19.20 -6.64 8.44
N PRO A 66 20.12 -7.53 7.97
CA PRO A 66 19.76 -8.62 7.08
C PRO A 66 18.58 -9.43 7.61
N LEU A 67 17.66 -9.78 6.72
CA LEU A 67 16.51 -10.60 7.05
C LEU A 67 16.92 -12.06 7.24
N MET A 68 16.19 -12.77 8.09
CA MET A 68 16.24 -14.24 8.11
C MET A 68 15.88 -14.79 6.72
N PRO A 69 16.51 -15.89 6.25
CA PRO A 69 16.04 -16.59 5.07
C PRO A 69 14.52 -16.82 5.11
N ASP A 70 13.89 -16.79 3.95
CA ASP A 70 12.46 -17.07 3.76
C ASP A 70 11.50 -16.00 4.32
N ASN A 71 12.02 -14.87 4.80
CA ASN A 71 11.18 -13.70 5.03
C ASN A 71 10.63 -13.13 3.71
N PRO A 72 9.37 -12.66 3.69
CA PRO A 72 8.78 -12.02 2.52
C PRO A 72 9.38 -10.63 2.29
N ALA A 73 9.30 -10.10 1.06
CA ALA A 73 9.83 -8.78 0.74
C ALA A 73 9.15 -7.60 1.48
N ILE A 74 7.98 -7.85 2.08
CA ILE A 74 7.24 -6.90 2.94
C ILE A 74 7.70 -6.89 4.42
N GLU A 75 8.66 -7.76 4.76
CA GLU A 75 9.37 -7.72 6.04
C GLU A 75 10.52 -6.70 5.96
N GLY A 76 10.64 -5.86 6.99
CA GLY A 76 11.65 -4.80 7.03
C GLY A 76 11.17 -3.58 7.79
N ASP A 77 12.11 -2.82 8.32
CA ASP A 77 11.85 -1.73 9.24
C ASP A 77 11.21 -0.53 8.50
N GLY A 78 10.22 0.12 9.10
CA GLY A 78 9.55 1.27 8.49
C GLY A 78 10.50 2.46 8.35
N ASN A 79 10.67 2.96 7.13
CA ASN A 79 11.41 4.18 6.84
C ASN A 79 10.44 5.17 6.18
N ILE A 80 10.11 6.25 6.89
CA ILE A 80 9.20 7.28 6.43
C ILE A 80 9.98 8.29 5.58
N CYS A 81 9.45 8.62 4.40
CA CYS A 81 9.97 9.69 3.56
C CYS A 81 8.91 10.79 3.43
N ALA A 82 9.31 12.03 3.71
CA ALA A 82 8.51 13.23 3.57
C ALA A 82 9.08 14.08 2.42
N LEU A 83 8.21 14.45 1.47
CA LEU A 83 8.49 15.41 0.41
C LEU A 83 7.60 16.62 0.65
N ARG A 84 8.19 17.72 1.14
CA ARG A 84 7.46 18.96 1.45
C ARG A 84 7.51 19.90 0.28
N ILE A 85 6.33 20.26 -0.23
CA ILE A 85 6.14 21.16 -1.36
C ILE A 85 5.64 22.51 -0.81
N GLN A 86 6.42 23.56 -1.04
CA GLN A 86 6.10 24.94 -0.65
C GLN A 86 6.71 25.91 -1.66
N ASP A 87 5.93 26.88 -2.13
CA ASP A 87 6.39 27.94 -3.04
C ASP A 87 7.14 27.42 -4.29
N GLY A 88 6.65 26.31 -4.85
CA GLY A 88 7.24 25.67 -6.04
C GLY A 88 8.56 24.94 -5.79
N ARG A 89 8.99 24.79 -4.53
CA ARG A 89 10.18 24.07 -4.11
C ARG A 89 9.82 22.79 -3.38
N VAL A 90 10.71 21.79 -3.43
CA VAL A 90 10.52 20.53 -2.73
C VAL A 90 11.74 20.18 -1.89
N ASN A 91 11.51 19.96 -0.60
CA ASN A 91 12.50 19.43 0.32
C ASN A 91 12.17 17.97 0.63
N MET A 92 13.20 17.16 0.86
CA MET A 92 13.08 15.77 1.25
C MET A 92 13.69 15.54 2.63
N LYS A 93 13.02 14.72 3.44
CA LYS A 93 13.58 14.14 4.66
C LYS A 93 13.10 12.72 4.79
N ASN A 94 13.98 11.81 5.21
CA ASN A 94 13.55 10.47 5.55
C ASN A 94 14.23 9.95 6.82
N LYS A 95 13.48 9.19 7.61
CA LYS A 95 13.93 8.61 8.88
C LYS A 95 13.33 7.24 9.12
N TYR A 96 14.03 6.45 9.91
CA TYR A 96 13.49 5.21 10.46
C TYR A 96 12.47 5.48 11.55
N ILE A 97 11.41 4.66 11.58
CA ILE A 97 10.49 4.62 12.71
C ILE A 97 11.16 3.87 13.84
N GLU A 98 11.36 4.54 14.98
CA GLU A 98 12.05 3.99 16.15
C GLU A 98 11.10 3.10 16.97
N THR A 99 10.67 1.99 16.35
CA THR A 99 9.84 0.96 16.97
C THR A 99 10.60 0.24 18.09
N GLU A 100 9.88 -0.40 19.01
CA GLU A 100 10.51 -1.25 20.03
C GLU A 100 11.42 -2.31 19.39
N ARG A 101 10.94 -2.96 18.33
CA ARG A 101 11.72 -3.89 17.50
C ARG A 101 13.04 -3.28 17.02
N LEU A 102 12.98 -2.14 16.32
CA LEU A 102 14.18 -1.54 15.75
C LEU A 102 15.16 -1.07 16.82
N LYS A 103 14.68 -0.52 17.94
CA LYS A 103 15.51 -0.10 19.07
C LYS A 103 16.30 -1.28 19.66
N LEU A 104 15.63 -2.42 19.87
CA LEU A 104 16.27 -3.62 20.41
C LEU A 104 17.33 -4.19 19.45
N GLU A 105 17.04 -4.19 18.15
CA GLU A 105 17.99 -4.66 17.14
C GLU A 105 19.18 -3.71 16.96
N LYS A 106 18.95 -2.38 17.03
CA LYS A 106 20.01 -1.37 17.09
C LYS A 106 20.91 -1.57 18.30
N GLN A 107 20.32 -1.80 19.47
CA GLN A 107 21.05 -2.05 20.70
C GLN A 107 21.90 -3.33 20.63
N ALA A 108 21.37 -4.38 19.99
CA ALA A 108 22.10 -5.64 19.80
C ALA A 108 23.04 -5.63 18.58
N ASN A 109 22.95 -4.59 17.74
CA ASN A 109 23.59 -4.47 16.44
C ASN A 109 23.38 -5.69 15.52
N LYS A 110 22.18 -6.28 15.56
CA LYS A 110 21.78 -7.43 14.74
C LYS A 110 20.27 -7.64 14.76
N ARG A 111 19.77 -8.39 13.76
CA ARG A 111 18.39 -8.92 13.71
C ARG A 111 18.13 -9.82 14.92
N LEU A 112 17.02 -9.58 15.63
CA LEU A 112 16.56 -10.37 16.78
C LEU A 112 15.18 -10.99 16.53
N PHE A 113 14.38 -10.36 15.67
CA PHE A 113 13.06 -10.83 15.27
C PHE A 113 13.18 -11.70 14.02
N GLY A 114 12.41 -12.79 13.98
CA GLY A 114 12.56 -13.89 13.03
C GLY A 114 11.70 -13.74 11.77
N LEU A 115 10.96 -14.81 11.44
CA LEU A 115 10.02 -14.83 10.33
C LEU A 115 8.81 -13.92 10.60
N TYR A 116 8.31 -13.29 9.52
CA TYR A 116 7.13 -12.43 9.53
C TYR A 116 5.98 -13.02 10.35
N ARG A 117 5.61 -12.32 11.44
CA ARG A 117 4.54 -12.68 12.38
C ARG A 117 4.68 -14.03 13.08
N ASN A 118 5.90 -14.54 13.23
CA ASN A 118 6.16 -15.80 13.94
C ASN A 118 7.06 -15.59 15.17
N PRO A 119 6.47 -15.34 16.36
CA PRO A 119 7.24 -15.10 17.59
C PRO A 119 8.08 -16.30 18.05
N PHE A 120 7.78 -17.53 17.61
CA PHE A 120 8.58 -18.70 17.97
C PHE A 120 9.96 -18.70 17.31
N THR A 121 10.09 -18.01 16.18
CA THR A 121 11.36 -17.83 15.45
C THR A 121 12.18 -16.64 15.96
N HIS A 122 11.62 -15.82 16.84
CA HIS A 122 12.35 -14.69 17.43
C HIS A 122 13.39 -15.20 18.43
N HIS A 123 14.47 -14.43 18.59
CA HIS A 123 15.42 -14.65 19.66
C HIS A 123 14.69 -14.62 21.02
N PRO A 124 14.97 -15.55 21.95
CA PRO A 124 14.19 -15.67 23.20
C PRO A 124 14.05 -14.37 24.00
N CYS A 125 15.06 -13.48 23.95
CA CYS A 125 15.05 -12.22 24.70
C CYS A 125 14.08 -11.15 24.18
N VAL A 126 13.50 -11.30 22.97
CA VAL A 126 12.56 -10.31 22.39
C VAL A 126 11.16 -10.87 22.13
N ARG A 127 10.87 -12.11 22.57
CA ARG A 127 9.58 -12.76 22.30
C ARG A 127 8.36 -12.04 22.89
N ALA A 128 8.57 -11.24 23.94
CA ALA A 128 7.52 -10.44 24.56
C ALA A 128 7.47 -8.98 24.05
N ALA A 129 8.44 -8.57 23.22
CA ALA A 129 8.47 -7.22 22.66
C ALA A 129 7.46 -7.07 21.53
N ILE A 130 7.01 -5.83 21.28
CA ILE A 130 6.09 -5.53 20.19
C ILE A 130 6.81 -5.67 18.86
N ASP A 131 6.42 -6.68 18.09
CA ASP A 131 6.95 -7.01 16.77
C ASP A 131 6.32 -6.16 15.65
N SER A 132 6.35 -4.83 15.82
CA SER A 132 5.89 -3.90 14.80
C SER A 132 7.05 -3.31 14.03
N THR A 133 6.94 -3.35 12.71
CA THR A 133 7.84 -2.62 11.80
C THR A 133 7.31 -1.24 11.44
N ALA A 134 6.04 -0.92 11.73
CA ALA A 134 5.39 0.35 11.37
C ALA A 134 5.61 0.76 9.90
N ASN A 135 5.59 -0.19 8.97
CA ASN A 135 6.07 -0.02 7.59
C ASN A 135 4.98 0.04 6.51
N THR A 136 3.69 -0.04 6.89
CA THR A 136 2.59 -0.27 5.94
C THR A 136 2.01 1.04 5.42
N ASN A 137 1.59 1.94 6.31
CA ASN A 137 0.94 3.19 5.92
C ASN A 137 1.29 4.32 6.87
N VAL A 138 1.06 5.56 6.45
CA VAL A 138 1.17 6.78 7.25
C VAL A 138 -0.06 7.64 7.03
N ILE A 139 -0.76 8.01 8.09
CA ILE A 139 -1.97 8.86 8.01
C ILE A 139 -1.82 10.09 8.89
N TYR A 140 -2.53 11.17 8.56
CA TYR A 140 -2.69 12.31 9.44
C TYR A 140 -4.08 12.30 10.05
N TRP A 141 -4.16 12.26 11.38
CA TRP A 141 -5.42 12.14 12.10
C TRP A 141 -5.36 12.90 13.42
N ALA A 142 -6.38 13.71 13.69
CA ALA A 142 -6.51 14.47 14.92
C ALA A 142 -5.25 15.29 15.30
N GLY A 143 -4.61 15.90 14.29
CA GLY A 143 -3.39 16.70 14.46
C GLY A 143 -2.09 15.89 14.54
N ARG A 144 -2.15 14.56 14.43
CA ARG A 144 -1.04 13.62 14.63
C ARG A 144 -0.72 12.87 13.34
N LEU A 145 0.56 12.66 13.08
CA LEU A 145 1.00 11.77 12.00
C LEU A 145 1.21 10.36 12.59
N LEU A 146 0.53 9.35 12.04
CA LEU A 146 0.50 8.00 12.58
C LEU A 146 1.00 7.00 11.54
N THR A 147 1.99 6.18 11.90
CA THR A 147 2.49 5.09 11.05
C THR A 147 1.89 3.77 11.49
N LEU A 148 1.48 2.97 10.52
CA LEU A 148 0.60 1.82 10.72
C LEU A 148 1.30 0.51 10.37
N LYS A 149 0.97 -0.53 11.13
CA LYS A 149 1.22 -1.94 10.81
C LYS A 149 0.11 -2.76 11.46
N GLU A 150 -0.51 -3.63 10.67
CA GLU A 150 -1.68 -4.43 11.07
C GLU A 150 -1.50 -5.36 12.29
N VAL A 151 -0.27 -5.58 12.79
CA VAL A 151 -0.03 -6.40 13.99
C VAL A 151 0.06 -5.63 15.31
N ALA A 152 0.04 -4.30 15.26
CA ALA A 152 0.28 -3.49 16.44
C ALA A 152 -0.47 -2.15 16.37
N GLN A 153 -0.43 -1.43 17.49
CA GLN A 153 -0.90 -0.06 17.54
C GLN A 153 -0.03 0.86 16.65
N PRO A 154 -0.61 1.95 16.13
CA PRO A 154 0.11 2.99 15.42
C PRO A 154 1.29 3.57 16.21
N TYR A 155 2.34 4.00 15.51
CA TYR A 155 3.38 4.85 16.08
C TYR A 155 3.17 6.31 15.66
N GLU A 156 3.06 7.22 16.62
CA GLU A 156 2.96 8.66 16.42
C GLU A 156 4.32 9.25 16.04
N ILE A 157 4.35 10.06 14.99
CA ILE A 157 5.52 10.68 14.41
C ILE A 157 5.33 12.21 14.40
N HIS A 158 6.39 12.95 14.74
CA HIS A 158 6.37 14.40 14.56
C HIS A 158 6.43 14.74 13.04
N PRO A 159 5.47 15.50 12.49
CA PRO A 159 5.32 15.67 11.04
C PRO A 159 6.48 16.41 10.33
N ASP A 160 7.26 17.23 11.03
CA ASP A 160 8.44 17.91 10.46
C ASP A 160 9.77 17.22 10.75
N THR A 161 10.06 16.92 12.02
CA THR A 161 11.34 16.32 12.41
C THR A 161 11.43 14.83 12.10
N LEU A 162 10.30 14.18 11.79
CA LEU A 162 10.08 12.74 11.65
C LEU A 162 10.52 11.93 12.88
N GLN A 163 10.58 12.57 14.06
CA GLN A 163 10.89 11.89 15.32
C GLN A 163 9.72 11.01 15.74
N THR A 164 9.99 9.76 16.12
CA THR A 164 8.99 8.87 16.74
C THR A 164 8.69 9.31 18.17
N LEU A 165 7.42 9.57 18.47
CA LEU A 165 6.95 10.08 19.76
C LEU A 165 6.45 8.96 20.69
N GLY A 166 5.83 7.90 20.14
CA GLY A 166 5.32 6.77 20.93
C GLY A 166 4.26 5.94 20.20
N SER A 167 3.66 4.96 20.89
CA SER A 167 2.51 4.17 20.39
C SER A 167 1.19 4.84 20.75
N ASP A 168 0.21 4.89 19.84
CA ASP A 168 -1.06 5.61 19.99
C ASP A 168 -2.31 4.72 19.76
N PRO A 169 -3.23 4.55 20.74
CA PRO A 169 -4.44 3.73 20.61
C PRO A 169 -5.68 4.54 20.15
N LEU A 170 -5.79 4.89 18.85
CA LEU A 170 -6.98 5.59 18.32
C LEU A 170 -7.94 4.67 17.51
N ALA A 171 -9.22 5.06 17.42
CA ALA A 171 -10.32 4.32 16.78
C ALA A 171 -11.09 5.16 15.72
N PHE A 172 -11.65 4.50 14.70
CA PHE A 172 -12.13 5.12 13.44
C PHE A 172 -13.66 5.32 13.33
N PRO A 173 -14.12 6.30 12.52
CA PRO A 173 -15.55 6.51 12.29
C PRO A 173 -16.22 6.18 10.92
N ALA A 174 -17.13 5.18 10.82
CA ALA A 174 -18.14 4.91 9.74
C ALA A 174 -19.57 4.39 10.19
N ASN A 175 -20.60 4.17 9.36
CA ASN A 175 -21.90 3.62 9.86
C ASN A 175 -22.00 2.09 9.78
N TYR A 176 -21.26 1.49 8.85
CA TYR A 176 -20.92 0.08 8.80
C TYR A 176 -19.42 -0.07 8.64
N ILE A 177 -18.92 -1.26 8.95
CA ILE A 177 -17.59 -1.70 8.58
C ILE A 177 -17.78 -2.92 7.68
N ILE A 178 -17.16 -2.88 6.50
CA ILE A 178 -17.02 -4.05 5.63
C ILE A 178 -15.61 -4.58 5.87
N LEU A 179 -15.50 -5.77 6.46
CA LEU A 179 -14.23 -6.46 6.59
C LEU A 179 -14.09 -7.43 5.42
N VAL A 180 -13.05 -7.25 4.62
CA VAL A 180 -12.71 -8.13 3.50
C VAL A 180 -11.65 -9.11 3.99
N LEU A 181 -11.96 -10.40 4.00
CA LEU A 181 -11.03 -11.45 4.38
C LEU A 181 -10.51 -12.16 3.13
N TRP A 182 -9.20 -12.07 2.94
CA TRP A 182 -8.50 -12.78 1.89
C TRP A 182 -8.40 -14.28 2.23
N PRO A 183 -8.31 -15.17 1.22
CA PRO A 183 -8.23 -16.61 1.42
C PRO A 183 -6.83 -17.08 1.86
N PHE A 184 -6.24 -16.42 2.86
CA PHE A 184 -5.05 -16.87 3.57
C PHE A 184 -5.43 -17.53 4.90
N GLU A 185 -4.64 -18.50 5.32
CA GLU A 185 -4.84 -19.17 6.59
C GLU A 185 -3.62 -19.10 7.51
N ALA A 186 -3.89 -18.90 8.79
CA ALA A 186 -2.93 -19.06 9.86
C ALA A 186 -3.24 -20.36 10.61
N GLN A 187 -2.24 -21.22 10.76
CA GLN A 187 -2.33 -22.50 11.47
C GLN A 187 -1.31 -22.51 12.60
N LEU A 188 -1.76 -22.68 13.84
CA LEU A 188 -0.89 -22.58 15.02
C LEU A 188 0.21 -23.65 15.01
N ASP A 189 -0.11 -24.91 14.72
CA ASP A 189 0.89 -26.00 14.67
C ASP A 189 2.05 -25.69 13.70
N ARG A 190 1.74 -25.06 12.56
CA ARG A 190 2.74 -24.62 11.57
C ARG A 190 3.58 -23.47 12.12
N ILE A 191 2.95 -22.51 12.77
CA ILE A 191 3.63 -21.34 13.37
C ILE A 191 4.55 -21.80 14.51
N GLU A 192 4.06 -22.64 15.40
CA GLU A 192 4.80 -23.19 16.54
C GLU A 192 6.00 -24.04 16.13
N SER A 193 5.89 -24.76 15.00
CA SER A 193 7.00 -25.50 14.40
C SER A 193 7.97 -24.65 13.57
N GLY A 194 7.80 -23.32 13.57
CA GLY A 194 8.70 -22.37 12.92
C GLY A 194 8.41 -22.09 11.45
N GLY A 195 7.23 -22.46 10.95
CA GLY A 195 6.78 -22.20 9.59
C GLY A 195 6.19 -20.81 9.36
N GLN A 196 5.76 -20.55 8.11
CA GLN A 196 5.13 -19.28 7.72
C GLN A 196 3.82 -19.03 8.47
N HIS A 197 3.56 -17.78 8.85
CA HIS A 197 2.29 -17.38 9.47
C HIS A 197 1.12 -17.62 8.51
N TRP A 198 1.26 -17.16 7.27
CA TRP A 198 0.23 -17.29 6.24
C TRP A 198 0.57 -18.38 5.22
N LEU A 199 -0.45 -19.08 4.74
CA LEU A 199 -0.45 -19.78 3.45
C LEU A 199 -1.73 -19.44 2.70
N PHE A 200 -1.65 -19.28 1.37
CA PHE A 200 -2.82 -19.11 0.52
C PHE A 200 -3.64 -20.40 0.43
N SER A 201 -4.96 -20.30 0.30
CA SER A 201 -5.86 -21.44 0.14
C SER A 201 -6.77 -21.25 -1.07
N TYR A 202 -6.54 -22.06 -2.11
CA TYR A 202 -7.34 -22.05 -3.33
C TYR A 202 -8.77 -22.59 -3.14
N ASP A 203 -9.02 -23.32 -2.05
CA ASP A 203 -10.33 -23.90 -1.73
C ASP A 203 -11.23 -22.93 -0.94
N ARG A 204 -10.69 -21.82 -0.42
CA ARG A 204 -11.45 -20.88 0.42
C ARG A 204 -12.13 -19.80 -0.43
N PRO A 205 -13.40 -19.45 -0.14
CA PRO A 205 -14.05 -18.33 -0.81
C PRO A 205 -13.46 -16.98 -0.35
N ALA A 206 -13.55 -15.96 -1.20
CA ALA A 206 -13.47 -14.58 -0.73
C ALA A 206 -14.60 -14.33 0.27
N THR A 207 -14.31 -13.67 1.40
CA THR A 207 -15.27 -13.52 2.50
C THR A 207 -15.43 -12.05 2.88
N PHE A 208 -16.67 -11.61 3.04
CA PHE A 208 -17.03 -10.24 3.40
C PHE A 208 -17.86 -10.25 4.68
N ILE A 209 -17.49 -9.44 5.66
CA ILE A 209 -18.23 -9.32 6.92
C ILE A 209 -18.79 -7.91 7.02
N ALA A 210 -20.12 -7.79 7.04
CA ALA A 210 -20.80 -6.54 7.32
C ALA A 210 -21.06 -6.43 8.83
N VAL A 211 -20.59 -5.34 9.43
CA VAL A 211 -20.77 -5.04 10.86
C VAL A 211 -21.41 -3.66 10.99
N PRO A 212 -22.58 -3.53 11.65
CA PRO A 212 -23.13 -2.23 12.03
C PRO A 212 -22.14 -1.53 12.94
N ARG A 213 -21.65 -0.35 12.57
CA ARG A 213 -20.71 0.38 13.41
C ARG A 213 -21.38 0.93 14.66
N ARG A 214 -22.65 1.33 14.58
CA ARG A 214 -23.38 1.93 15.70
C ARG A 214 -24.26 0.86 16.36
N PRO A 215 -23.87 0.33 17.54
CA PRO A 215 -24.61 -0.77 18.18
C PRO A 215 -26.03 -0.38 18.60
N ASP A 216 -26.31 0.91 18.71
CA ASP A 216 -27.61 1.45 19.15
C ASP A 216 -28.44 2.06 18.00
N ASN A 217 -27.97 1.97 16.75
CA ASN A 217 -28.70 2.41 15.56
C ASN A 217 -28.58 1.35 14.45
N LEU A 218 -29.41 0.32 14.55
CA LEU A 218 -29.38 -0.85 13.69
C LEU A 218 -30.48 -0.78 12.61
N PRO A 219 -30.26 -1.35 11.41
CA PRO A 219 -31.32 -1.55 10.44
C PRO A 219 -32.43 -2.45 10.97
N ALA A 220 -33.58 -2.38 10.30
CA ALA A 220 -34.63 -3.35 10.49
C ALA A 220 -34.09 -4.78 10.28
N GLY A 221 -34.42 -5.68 11.22
CA GLY A 221 -34.01 -7.08 11.16
C GLY A 221 -32.60 -7.40 11.64
N TRP A 222 -31.86 -6.44 12.22
CA TRP A 222 -30.56 -6.66 12.85
C TRP A 222 -30.64 -6.64 14.37
N SER A 223 -29.81 -7.46 15.03
CA SER A 223 -29.66 -7.53 16.49
C SER A 223 -28.35 -6.88 16.96
N LYS A 224 -28.32 -6.40 18.22
CA LYS A 224 -27.13 -5.79 18.80
C LYS A 224 -25.96 -6.78 18.85
N GLY A 225 -24.83 -6.39 18.28
CA GLY A 225 -23.62 -7.23 18.19
C GLY A 225 -23.64 -8.26 17.05
N GLU A 226 -24.69 -8.27 16.23
CA GLU A 226 -24.76 -9.12 15.05
C GLU A 226 -23.75 -8.66 13.99
N SER A 227 -23.12 -9.64 13.33
CA SER A 227 -22.40 -9.47 12.07
C SER A 227 -22.96 -10.45 11.04
N ARG A 228 -22.92 -10.08 9.76
CA ARG A 228 -23.32 -10.97 8.66
C ARG A 228 -22.12 -11.26 7.79
N VAL A 229 -21.96 -12.54 7.46
CA VAL A 229 -20.86 -13.04 6.65
C VAL A 229 -21.39 -13.41 5.29
N TYR A 230 -20.72 -12.96 4.24
CA TYR A 230 -21.05 -13.22 2.85
C TYR A 230 -19.83 -13.80 2.15
N HIS A 231 -20.07 -14.58 1.11
CA HIS A 231 -19.00 -15.25 0.38
C HIS A 231 -19.11 -15.00 -1.12
N TRP A 232 -17.97 -15.08 -1.80
CA TRP A 232 -17.90 -15.20 -3.25
C TRP A 232 -16.93 -16.34 -3.61
N GLU A 233 -16.73 -16.59 -4.89
CA GLU A 233 -15.71 -17.49 -5.42
C GLU A 233 -14.31 -17.13 -4.89
N ASN A 234 -13.39 -18.11 -4.91
CA ASN A 234 -12.01 -17.88 -4.52
C ASN A 234 -11.43 -16.73 -5.35
N SER A 235 -11.03 -15.67 -4.65
CA SER A 235 -10.44 -14.48 -5.23
C SER A 235 -9.86 -13.63 -4.10
N VAL A 236 -9.01 -12.67 -4.46
CA VAL A 236 -8.46 -11.67 -3.55
C VAL A 236 -8.99 -10.31 -3.96
N ALA A 237 -9.88 -9.74 -3.15
CA ALA A 237 -10.28 -8.34 -3.25
C ALA A 237 -9.24 -7.49 -2.49
N ILE A 238 -8.28 -6.91 -3.22
CA ILE A 238 -7.02 -6.40 -2.66
C ILE A 238 -7.21 -5.07 -1.92
N HIS A 239 -6.91 -3.91 -2.53
CA HIS A 239 -7.19 -2.60 -1.94
C HIS A 239 -8.52 -2.02 -2.45
N THR A 240 -9.14 -1.20 -1.60
CA THR A 240 -10.42 -0.53 -1.86
C THR A 240 -10.19 0.95 -2.09
N ALA A 241 -10.76 1.54 -3.16
CA ALA A 241 -10.71 3.00 -3.33
C ALA A 241 -11.84 3.71 -2.58
N GLY A 242 -13.02 3.10 -2.54
CA GLY A 242 -14.16 3.63 -1.80
C GLY A 242 -15.24 2.59 -1.56
N SER A 243 -16.09 2.91 -0.58
CA SER A 243 -17.30 2.15 -0.24
C SER A 243 -18.42 3.13 0.12
N TRP A 244 -19.67 2.74 -0.03
CA TRP A 244 -20.82 3.59 0.30
C TRP A 244 -22.09 2.75 0.55
N GLU A 245 -23.07 3.39 1.18
CA GLU A 245 -24.45 2.88 1.26
C GLU A 245 -25.21 3.39 0.03
N GLY A 246 -25.80 2.49 -0.75
CA GLY A 246 -26.62 2.83 -1.91
C GLY A 246 -28.02 3.33 -1.52
N GLU A 247 -28.66 4.07 -2.42
CA GLU A 247 -30.05 4.51 -2.23
C GLU A 247 -31.04 3.33 -2.14
N ASP A 248 -30.65 2.17 -2.66
CA ASP A 248 -31.39 0.91 -2.56
C ASP A 248 -31.18 0.17 -1.22
N GLY A 249 -30.41 0.76 -0.29
CA GLY A 249 -30.15 0.22 1.04
C GLY A 249 -29.09 -0.89 1.07
N LYS A 250 -28.37 -1.14 -0.04
CA LYS A 250 -27.27 -2.10 -0.09
C LYS A 250 -25.93 -1.43 0.17
N LEU A 251 -24.93 -2.24 0.50
CA LEU A 251 -23.55 -1.76 0.63
C LEU A 251 -22.78 -2.03 -0.67
N TYR A 252 -22.00 -1.04 -1.08
CA TYR A 252 -21.13 -1.11 -2.23
C TYR A 252 -19.69 -0.84 -1.81
N PHE A 253 -18.74 -1.54 -2.42
CA PHE A 253 -17.33 -1.19 -2.35
C PHE A 253 -16.64 -1.59 -3.65
N GLU A 254 -15.59 -0.86 -4.03
CA GLU A 254 -14.82 -1.16 -5.22
C GLU A 254 -13.39 -1.58 -4.87
N SER A 255 -12.89 -2.64 -5.48
CA SER A 255 -11.55 -3.16 -5.22
C SER A 255 -10.89 -3.73 -6.46
N SER A 256 -9.55 -3.78 -6.46
CA SER A 256 -8.84 -4.70 -7.35
C SER A 256 -9.21 -6.13 -6.99
N ARG A 257 -9.31 -7.00 -7.98
CA ARG A 257 -9.62 -8.42 -7.82
C ARG A 257 -8.66 -9.25 -8.65
N VAL A 258 -8.13 -10.30 -8.01
CA VAL A 258 -7.34 -11.33 -8.68
C VAL A 258 -7.79 -12.73 -8.25
N PHE A 259 -7.38 -13.75 -9.00
CA PHE A 259 -7.74 -15.16 -8.78
C PHE A 259 -6.54 -16.03 -8.39
N TYR A 260 -5.42 -15.40 -8.04
CA TYR A 260 -4.16 -16.04 -7.68
C TYR A 260 -3.60 -15.47 -6.37
N ASN A 261 -2.59 -16.14 -5.83
CA ASN A 261 -1.86 -15.66 -4.67
C ASN A 261 -1.03 -14.39 -5.00
N THR A 262 -1.44 -13.24 -4.48
CA THR A 262 -0.73 -11.96 -4.65
C THR A 262 0.57 -11.87 -3.85
N LEU A 263 0.78 -12.78 -2.90
CA LEU A 263 1.93 -12.84 -2.01
C LEU A 263 2.65 -14.19 -2.20
N PRO A 264 3.47 -14.33 -3.26
CA PRO A 264 4.06 -15.63 -3.65
C PRO A 264 4.94 -16.27 -2.57
N TRP A 265 5.44 -15.48 -1.60
CA TRP A 265 6.17 -15.99 -0.42
C TRP A 265 5.31 -16.85 0.52
N PHE A 266 3.98 -16.74 0.42
CA PHE A 266 3.00 -17.48 1.22
C PHE A 266 2.27 -18.54 0.39
N GLU A 267 2.91 -19.05 -0.65
CA GLU A 267 2.35 -20.14 -1.46
C GLU A 267 2.31 -21.45 -0.66
N PRO A 268 1.20 -22.22 -0.69
CA PRO A 268 1.17 -23.56 -0.14
C PRO A 268 2.15 -24.51 -0.87
N PRO A 269 2.58 -25.62 -0.23
CA PRO A 269 3.41 -26.62 -0.89
C PRO A 269 2.74 -27.20 -2.14
N GLY A 270 3.39 -27.09 -3.29
CA GLY A 270 2.86 -27.53 -4.58
C GLY A 270 3.34 -26.63 -5.72
N GLU A 271 2.87 -26.89 -6.94
CA GLU A 271 3.01 -25.93 -8.03
C GLU A 271 1.97 -24.81 -7.85
N PRO A 272 2.35 -23.52 -7.93
CA PRO A 272 1.40 -22.42 -7.85
C PRO A 272 0.35 -22.52 -8.96
N ASP A 273 -0.90 -22.18 -8.65
CA ASP A 273 -1.94 -22.14 -9.66
C ASP A 273 -1.81 -20.85 -10.50
N MET A 274 -1.01 -20.94 -11.56
CA MET A 274 -0.77 -19.84 -12.49
C MET A 274 -1.75 -19.83 -13.68
N ARG A 275 -2.85 -20.58 -13.61
CA ARG A 275 -3.77 -20.78 -14.75
C ARG A 275 -4.62 -19.56 -15.06
N ASP A 276 -4.96 -18.76 -14.06
CA ASP A 276 -5.73 -17.53 -14.22
C ASP A 276 -5.01 -16.34 -13.56
N LEU A 277 -4.24 -15.60 -14.36
CA LEU A 277 -3.59 -14.35 -13.95
C LEU A 277 -4.49 -13.12 -14.16
N LYS A 278 -5.80 -13.31 -14.30
CA LYS A 278 -6.72 -12.19 -14.45
C LYS A 278 -6.63 -11.26 -13.24
N ALA A 279 -6.54 -9.98 -13.56
CA ALA A 279 -6.61 -8.88 -12.62
C ALA A 279 -7.53 -7.82 -13.21
N ASP A 280 -8.58 -7.48 -12.47
CA ASP A 280 -9.56 -6.45 -12.83
C ASP A 280 -9.88 -5.56 -11.62
N TYR A 281 -10.55 -4.44 -11.84
CA TYR A 281 -11.11 -3.60 -10.78
C TYR A 281 -12.62 -3.69 -10.83
N VAL A 282 -13.25 -4.03 -9.71
CA VAL A 282 -14.68 -4.40 -9.68
C VAL A 282 -15.43 -3.71 -8.56
N ARG A 283 -16.74 -3.56 -8.72
CA ARG A 283 -17.68 -3.11 -7.70
C ARG A 283 -18.47 -4.30 -7.16
N TRP A 284 -18.37 -4.49 -5.86
CA TRP A 284 -19.12 -5.49 -5.12
C TRP A 284 -20.43 -4.91 -4.60
N GLU A 285 -21.50 -5.72 -4.62
CA GLU A 285 -22.81 -5.43 -4.05
C GLU A 285 -23.08 -6.41 -2.89
N ILE A 286 -23.27 -5.88 -1.67
CA ILE A 286 -23.68 -6.65 -0.50
C ILE A 286 -25.10 -6.22 -0.12
N ASP A 287 -26.07 -7.10 -0.37
CA ASP A 287 -27.43 -6.95 0.15
C ASP A 287 -27.45 -7.37 1.63
N ILE A 288 -27.39 -6.37 2.50
CA ILE A 288 -27.37 -6.57 3.95
C ILE A 288 -28.67 -7.16 4.50
N ASN A 289 -29.74 -7.27 3.72
CA ASN A 289 -30.97 -7.94 4.14
C ASN A 289 -30.91 -9.46 3.95
N GLN A 290 -29.95 -9.97 3.19
CA GLN A 290 -29.72 -11.41 3.06
C GLN A 290 -29.06 -11.99 4.32
N PRO A 291 -29.37 -13.25 4.69
CA PRO A 291 -28.81 -13.90 5.85
C PRO A 291 -27.31 -14.18 5.68
N THR A 292 -26.63 -14.39 6.82
CA THR A 292 -25.24 -14.86 6.85
C THR A 292 -25.09 -16.19 6.08
N GLY A 293 -23.94 -16.37 5.43
CA GLY A 293 -23.64 -17.52 4.55
C GLY A 293 -24.09 -17.35 3.09
N THR A 294 -24.75 -16.23 2.75
CA THR A 294 -25.21 -15.98 1.38
C THR A 294 -24.03 -15.73 0.42
N LYS A 295 -24.07 -16.36 -0.76
CA LYS A 295 -23.17 -16.01 -1.87
C LYS A 295 -23.61 -14.64 -2.41
N VAL A 296 -22.70 -13.65 -2.47
CA VAL A 296 -23.00 -12.34 -3.09
C VAL A 296 -23.24 -12.50 -4.59
N LYS A 297 -23.54 -11.42 -5.33
CA LYS A 297 -23.66 -11.46 -6.80
C LYS A 297 -22.31 -11.28 -7.49
N ASP A 298 -22.25 -11.65 -8.78
CA ASP A 298 -21.11 -11.32 -9.64
C ASP A 298 -20.85 -9.81 -9.56
N PRO A 299 -19.63 -9.38 -9.23
CA PRO A 299 -19.34 -7.96 -9.13
C PRO A 299 -19.29 -7.31 -10.52
N GLU A 300 -19.68 -6.05 -10.59
CA GLU A 300 -19.62 -5.25 -11.80
C GLU A 300 -18.16 -4.92 -12.13
N ILE A 301 -17.72 -5.18 -13.37
CA ILE A 301 -16.36 -4.82 -13.79
C ILE A 301 -16.31 -3.32 -14.10
N ILE A 302 -15.54 -2.58 -13.31
CA ILE A 302 -15.35 -1.13 -13.45
C ILE A 302 -14.16 -0.82 -14.37
N LEU A 303 -13.08 -1.59 -14.25
CA LEU A 303 -11.90 -1.51 -15.12
C LEU A 303 -11.37 -2.92 -15.39
N ASP A 304 -11.56 -3.40 -16.62
CA ASP A 304 -11.00 -4.67 -17.10
C ASP A 304 -9.54 -4.47 -17.54
N LEU A 305 -8.66 -4.24 -16.56
CA LEU A 305 -7.22 -4.04 -16.76
C LEU A 305 -6.47 -4.38 -15.46
N PRO A 306 -5.30 -5.04 -15.52
CA PRO A 306 -4.47 -5.26 -14.34
C PRO A 306 -4.09 -3.94 -13.70
N SER A 307 -4.59 -3.74 -12.48
CA SER A 307 -4.55 -2.45 -11.80
C SER A 307 -4.58 -2.63 -10.29
N GLU A 308 -3.94 -1.72 -9.56
CA GLU A 308 -3.95 -1.69 -8.09
C GLU A 308 -3.63 -0.31 -7.53
N PHE A 309 -3.84 -0.15 -6.23
CA PHE A 309 -3.65 1.06 -5.44
C PHE A 309 -4.52 2.20 -5.96
N ALA A 310 -5.78 1.87 -6.26
CA ALA A 310 -6.75 2.83 -6.74
C ALA A 310 -7.01 3.91 -5.68
N ARG A 311 -6.94 5.16 -6.11
CA ARG A 311 -7.30 6.33 -5.31
C ARG A 311 -8.45 7.10 -5.96
N MET A 312 -9.12 7.89 -5.14
CA MET A 312 -10.25 8.75 -5.50
C MET A 312 -10.13 10.08 -4.77
N ASP A 313 -11.04 11.00 -5.06
CA ASP A 313 -11.15 12.27 -4.35
C ASP A 313 -11.70 12.04 -2.94
N GLU A 314 -10.83 12.12 -1.93
CA GLU A 314 -11.17 11.70 -0.57
C GLU A 314 -12.27 12.55 0.10
N ARG A 315 -12.63 13.70 -0.47
CA ARG A 315 -13.83 14.47 -0.08
C ARG A 315 -15.12 13.69 -0.27
N PHE A 316 -15.07 12.61 -1.05
CA PHE A 316 -16.16 11.68 -1.35
C PHE A 316 -16.01 10.34 -0.63
N LEU A 317 -15.05 10.17 0.29
CA LEU A 317 -14.95 8.95 1.09
C LEU A 317 -16.31 8.62 1.73
N THR A 318 -16.68 7.34 1.73
CA THR A 318 -17.97 6.83 2.19
C THR A 318 -19.20 7.24 1.35
N ARG A 319 -18.98 7.87 0.18
CA ARG A 319 -20.02 8.34 -0.76
C ARG A 319 -19.76 7.79 -2.16
N THR A 320 -20.73 7.95 -3.05
CA THR A 320 -20.53 7.70 -4.48
C THR A 320 -19.47 8.66 -5.03
N TYR A 321 -18.66 8.13 -5.94
CA TYR A 321 -17.62 8.87 -6.66
C TYR A 321 -17.59 8.38 -8.10
N ASP A 322 -17.14 9.22 -9.01
CA ASP A 322 -17.00 8.99 -10.44
C ASP A 322 -15.54 8.92 -10.90
N ARG A 323 -14.64 9.66 -10.22
CA ARG A 323 -13.23 9.79 -10.62
C ARG A 323 -12.34 8.83 -9.86
N MET A 324 -11.49 8.11 -10.58
CA MET A 324 -10.52 7.19 -10.00
C MET A 324 -9.16 7.31 -10.68
N PHE A 325 -8.08 7.24 -9.90
CA PHE A 325 -6.70 7.31 -10.36
C PHE A 325 -5.97 6.03 -9.94
N VAL A 326 -5.48 5.25 -10.90
CA VAL A 326 -4.99 3.91 -10.62
C VAL A 326 -3.71 3.61 -11.39
N PRO A 327 -2.67 3.08 -10.72
CA PRO A 327 -1.57 2.39 -11.37
C PRO A 327 -2.05 1.17 -12.15
N VAL A 328 -1.55 0.99 -13.36
CA VAL A 328 -1.98 -0.08 -14.27
C VAL A 328 -0.79 -0.73 -14.95
N LEU A 329 -1.01 -1.94 -15.45
CA LEU A 329 -0.23 -2.46 -16.57
C LEU A 329 -0.75 -1.83 -17.86
N LEU A 330 0.03 -0.94 -18.47
CA LEU A 330 -0.37 -0.21 -19.67
C LEU A 330 -0.65 -1.17 -20.84
N PRO A 331 -1.84 -1.11 -21.46
CA PRO A 331 -2.26 -2.07 -22.47
C PRO A 331 -1.49 -1.95 -23.80
N HIS A 332 -0.93 -0.77 -24.09
CA HIS A 332 -0.18 -0.52 -25.33
C HIS A 332 1.31 -0.85 -25.23
N ARG A 333 1.81 -1.23 -24.04
CA ARG A 333 3.22 -1.59 -23.85
C ARG A 333 3.41 -3.10 -23.89
N PRO A 334 4.46 -3.60 -24.58
CA PRO A 334 4.84 -5.00 -24.49
C PRO A 334 5.11 -5.36 -23.02
N ASN A 335 4.44 -6.38 -22.53
CA ASN A 335 4.65 -6.83 -21.16
C ASN A 335 5.96 -7.63 -21.08
N THR A 336 6.90 -7.16 -20.26
CA THR A 336 8.22 -7.79 -20.09
C THR A 336 8.27 -8.72 -18.88
N ALA A 337 7.18 -8.83 -18.11
CA ALA A 337 7.05 -9.69 -16.94
C ALA A 337 5.64 -10.30 -16.90
N PRO A 338 5.36 -11.33 -16.09
CA PRO A 338 3.99 -11.79 -15.86
C PRO A 338 3.10 -10.62 -15.36
N PRO A 339 1.81 -10.54 -15.77
CA PRO A 339 0.89 -9.47 -15.36
C PRO A 339 0.39 -9.64 -13.92
N VAL A 340 1.32 -9.90 -13.00
CA VAL A 340 1.05 -10.14 -11.58
C VAL A 340 0.94 -8.80 -10.88
N VAL A 341 -0.23 -8.51 -10.35
CA VAL A 341 -0.56 -7.33 -9.58
C VAL A 341 -0.26 -7.60 -8.10
N PRO A 342 0.33 -6.65 -7.35
CA PRO A 342 0.70 -5.28 -7.74
C PRO A 342 2.09 -5.12 -8.38
N LEU A 343 2.79 -6.21 -8.72
CA LEU A 343 4.22 -6.18 -9.06
C LEU A 343 4.56 -5.67 -10.47
N CYS A 344 3.60 -5.64 -11.40
CA CYS A 344 3.83 -5.35 -12.82
C CYS A 344 3.44 -3.93 -13.28
N LEU A 345 2.97 -3.07 -12.38
CA LEU A 345 2.38 -1.76 -12.72
C LEU A 345 3.43 -0.81 -13.32
N ASN A 346 3.13 -0.21 -14.48
CA ASN A 346 4.11 0.55 -15.27
C ASN A 346 3.57 1.88 -15.83
N GLY A 347 2.34 2.26 -15.49
CA GLY A 347 1.76 3.56 -15.80
C GLY A 347 0.51 3.83 -14.98
N TYR A 348 -0.22 4.88 -15.34
CA TYR A 348 -1.40 5.31 -14.60
C TYR A 348 -2.59 5.50 -15.54
N VAL A 349 -3.80 5.29 -15.02
CA VAL A 349 -5.06 5.66 -15.67
C VAL A 349 -5.86 6.59 -14.77
N MET A 350 -6.42 7.63 -15.37
CA MET A 350 -7.56 8.36 -14.83
C MET A 350 -8.82 7.77 -15.47
N LEU A 351 -9.70 7.21 -14.64
CA LEU A 351 -10.99 6.67 -15.04
C LEU A 351 -12.12 7.63 -14.63
N GLU A 352 -12.99 7.88 -15.61
CA GLU A 352 -14.27 8.56 -15.43
C GLU A 352 -15.37 7.51 -15.59
N LYS A 353 -15.88 7.01 -14.46
CA LYS A 353 -16.72 5.81 -14.44
C LYS A 353 -18.01 5.99 -15.23
N GLY A 354 -18.70 7.10 -15.07
CA GLY A 354 -20.00 7.39 -15.70
C GLY A 354 -19.95 7.45 -17.22
N SER A 355 -18.83 7.87 -17.81
CA SER A 355 -18.62 7.85 -19.26
C SER A 355 -17.73 6.71 -19.75
N ASN A 356 -17.18 5.90 -18.82
CA ASN A 356 -16.11 4.93 -19.07
C ASN A 356 -14.92 5.53 -19.85
N ARG A 357 -14.62 6.82 -19.62
CA ARG A 357 -13.48 7.48 -20.29
C ARG A 357 -12.20 7.16 -19.53
N ARG A 358 -11.18 6.73 -20.27
CA ARG A 358 -9.88 6.31 -19.74
C ARG A 358 -8.80 7.19 -20.35
N THR A 359 -8.08 7.91 -19.51
CA THR A 359 -6.94 8.73 -19.92
C THR A 359 -5.69 8.20 -19.27
N PHE A 360 -4.70 7.82 -20.07
CA PHE A 360 -3.49 7.15 -19.58
C PHE A 360 -2.31 8.11 -19.50
N PHE A 361 -1.50 7.94 -18.47
CA PHE A 361 -0.15 8.50 -18.37
C PHE A 361 0.87 7.37 -18.51
N ASP A 362 1.72 7.47 -19.53
CA ASP A 362 2.85 6.55 -19.73
C ASP A 362 4.17 7.23 -19.32
N PRO A 363 4.77 6.81 -18.19
CA PRO A 363 6.03 7.38 -17.72
C PRO A 363 7.25 6.95 -18.53
N GLY A 364 7.11 6.05 -19.52
CA GLY A 364 8.20 5.63 -20.43
C GLY A 364 8.83 4.26 -20.09
N PRO A 365 9.67 3.71 -20.98
CA PRO A 365 10.04 2.29 -21.05
C PRO A 365 10.68 1.69 -19.79
N TYR A 366 11.38 2.51 -19.00
CA TYR A 366 12.14 2.09 -17.82
C TYR A 366 11.51 2.58 -16.52
N ALA A 367 10.18 2.51 -16.46
CA ALA A 367 9.38 3.03 -15.38
C ALA A 367 8.57 1.93 -14.71
N ALA A 368 8.48 2.03 -13.38
CA ALA A 368 7.47 1.36 -12.60
C ALA A 368 6.59 2.36 -11.86
N ALA A 369 5.29 2.11 -11.86
CA ALA A 369 4.30 2.96 -11.21
C ALA A 369 4.04 2.45 -9.79
N GLU A 370 4.09 3.35 -8.82
CA GLU A 370 3.71 3.09 -7.44
C GLU A 370 2.31 3.69 -7.17
N GLU A 371 1.75 3.56 -5.97
CA GLU A 371 0.46 4.23 -5.62
C GLU A 371 0.52 5.77 -5.97
N PRO A 372 -0.60 6.42 -6.34
CA PRO A 372 -0.75 7.87 -6.51
C PRO A 372 -1.50 8.51 -5.32
N ILE A 373 -1.61 9.84 -5.23
CA ILE A 373 -2.56 10.55 -4.36
C ILE A 373 -3.19 11.69 -5.14
N PHE A 374 -4.50 11.90 -4.95
CA PHE A 374 -5.21 13.05 -5.48
C PHE A 374 -5.19 14.21 -4.49
N VAL A 375 -4.92 15.42 -4.99
CA VAL A 375 -5.00 16.68 -4.24
C VAL A 375 -5.98 17.61 -4.96
N PRO A 376 -7.07 18.06 -4.32
CA PRO A 376 -8.03 18.94 -4.96
C PRO A 376 -7.40 20.28 -5.33
N ARG A 377 -7.75 20.84 -6.49
CA ARG A 377 -7.20 22.13 -6.96
C ARG A 377 -7.50 23.28 -5.99
N SER A 378 -8.68 23.22 -5.39
CA SER A 378 -9.19 24.17 -4.41
C SER A 378 -10.27 23.50 -3.57
N GLU A 379 -10.66 24.12 -2.47
CA GLU A 379 -11.74 23.60 -1.60
C GLU A 379 -13.07 23.47 -2.35
N SER A 380 -13.34 24.40 -3.27
CA SER A 380 -14.54 24.42 -4.12
C SER A 380 -14.39 23.64 -5.42
N ALA A 381 -13.27 22.97 -5.67
CA ALA A 381 -13.08 22.20 -6.89
C ALA A 381 -14.14 21.10 -6.99
N THR A 382 -14.65 20.84 -8.20
CA THR A 382 -15.51 19.67 -8.43
C THR A 382 -14.74 18.38 -8.16
N GLU A 383 -15.45 17.26 -8.03
CA GLU A 383 -14.85 15.95 -7.84
C GLU A 383 -13.73 15.68 -8.88
N GLY A 384 -12.55 15.31 -8.39
CA GLY A 384 -11.41 14.95 -9.23
C GLY A 384 -10.78 16.08 -10.05
N ASP A 385 -11.20 17.34 -9.87
CA ASP A 385 -10.48 18.50 -10.43
C ASP A 385 -9.32 18.89 -9.51
N GLY A 386 -8.08 18.66 -9.98
CA GLY A 386 -6.90 18.84 -9.15
C GLY A 386 -5.65 18.25 -9.74
N TRP A 387 -4.84 17.73 -8.83
CA TRP A 387 -3.50 17.25 -9.11
C TRP A 387 -3.39 15.80 -8.65
N VAL A 388 -2.64 15.01 -9.39
CA VAL A 388 -2.25 13.67 -8.95
C VAL A 388 -0.74 13.65 -8.75
N LEU A 389 -0.31 13.34 -7.54
CA LEU A 389 1.09 13.14 -7.20
C LEU A 389 1.38 11.64 -7.24
N ALA A 390 2.35 11.23 -8.04
CA ALA A 390 2.57 9.82 -8.37
C ALA A 390 4.06 9.48 -8.40
N MET A 391 4.48 8.49 -7.64
CA MET A 391 5.89 8.07 -7.58
C MET A 391 6.22 7.10 -8.71
N VAL A 392 7.32 7.36 -9.40
CA VAL A 392 7.80 6.50 -10.48
C VAL A 392 9.24 6.09 -10.22
N GLN A 393 9.50 4.79 -10.20
CA GLN A 393 10.88 4.30 -10.20
C GLN A 393 11.45 4.29 -11.62
N ARG A 394 12.66 4.81 -11.77
CA ARG A 394 13.45 4.81 -13.01
C ARG A 394 14.51 3.72 -12.93
N THR A 395 14.33 2.64 -13.69
CA THR A 395 15.20 1.46 -13.61
C THR A 395 16.48 1.60 -14.43
N ASP A 396 16.49 2.48 -15.43
CA ASP A 396 17.63 2.79 -16.30
C ASP A 396 18.67 3.70 -15.62
N VAL A 397 18.21 4.66 -14.81
CA VAL A 397 19.07 5.62 -14.11
C VAL A 397 19.11 5.41 -12.58
N ASN A 398 18.45 4.35 -12.09
CA ASN A 398 18.40 3.97 -10.68
C ASN A 398 18.04 5.13 -9.74
N ARG A 399 16.91 5.81 -10.03
CA ARG A 399 16.34 6.86 -9.17
C ARG A 399 14.83 6.73 -9.03
N SER A 400 14.24 7.50 -8.14
CA SER A 400 12.78 7.67 -8.07
C SER A 400 12.40 9.11 -8.41
N ASP A 401 11.27 9.31 -9.08
CA ASP A 401 10.74 10.63 -9.43
C ASP A 401 9.34 10.78 -8.82
N LEU A 402 9.02 11.93 -8.23
CA LEU A 402 7.64 12.32 -7.93
C LEU A 402 7.08 13.11 -9.12
N ILE A 403 6.06 12.54 -9.76
CA ILE A 403 5.38 13.13 -10.91
C ILE A 403 4.15 13.90 -10.46
N VAL A 404 3.96 15.10 -11.01
CA VAL A 404 2.76 15.92 -10.80
C VAL A 404 1.95 15.95 -12.09
N LEU A 405 0.74 15.41 -12.06
CA LEU A 405 -0.20 15.37 -13.19
C LEU A 405 -1.37 16.33 -12.94
N ASP A 406 -1.78 17.10 -13.95
CA ASP A 406 -3.03 17.86 -13.93
C ASP A 406 -4.16 16.95 -14.42
N THR A 407 -5.25 16.80 -13.65
CA THR A 407 -6.37 15.94 -14.07
C THR A 407 -7.09 16.43 -15.33
N ARG A 408 -6.88 17.68 -15.75
CA ARG A 408 -7.40 18.23 -17.01
C ARG A 408 -6.56 17.81 -18.23
N HIS A 409 -5.31 17.43 -18.02
CA HIS A 409 -4.32 17.07 -19.04
C HIS A 409 -3.44 15.91 -18.55
N PHE A 410 -4.09 14.81 -18.14
CA PHE A 410 -3.48 13.72 -17.38
C PHE A 410 -2.37 12.98 -18.13
N GLU A 411 -2.32 13.07 -19.46
CA GLU A 411 -1.38 12.37 -20.33
C GLU A 411 0.06 12.90 -20.23
N LYS A 412 0.27 14.06 -19.60
CA LYS A 412 1.59 14.70 -19.47
C LYS A 412 1.77 15.34 -18.10
N PRO A 413 2.97 15.27 -17.51
CA PRO A 413 3.23 15.91 -16.24
C PRO A 413 3.42 17.41 -16.40
N VAL A 414 2.94 18.16 -15.41
CA VAL A 414 3.22 19.59 -15.26
C VAL A 414 4.54 19.83 -14.52
N ALA A 415 4.92 18.88 -13.65
CA ALA A 415 6.22 18.86 -13.00
C ALA A 415 6.74 17.43 -12.77
N VAL A 416 8.06 17.31 -12.74
CA VAL A 416 8.79 16.09 -12.35
C VAL A 416 9.84 16.48 -11.33
N ILE A 417 9.71 15.96 -10.11
CA ILE A 417 10.64 16.18 -8.99
C ILE A 417 11.54 14.96 -8.90
N GLN A 418 12.83 15.13 -9.12
CA GLN A 418 13.79 14.02 -9.13
C GLN A 418 14.38 13.82 -7.73
N LEU A 419 14.28 12.59 -7.21
CA LEU A 419 15.05 12.20 -6.04
C LEU A 419 16.47 11.81 -6.49
N PRO A 420 17.49 12.06 -5.65
CA PRO A 420 18.89 11.84 -6.03
C PRO A 420 19.31 10.36 -6.09
N PHE A 421 18.47 9.45 -5.61
CA PHE A 421 18.70 8.01 -5.62
C PHE A 421 17.37 7.27 -5.68
N ARG A 422 17.43 5.96 -5.99
CA ARG A 422 16.24 5.11 -5.96
C ARG A 422 15.86 4.86 -4.52
N THR A 423 14.65 5.27 -4.16
CA THR A 423 14.03 4.89 -2.91
C THR A 423 13.32 3.56 -3.10
N LYS A 424 13.32 2.72 -2.06
CA LYS A 424 12.56 1.46 -2.08
C LYS A 424 11.09 1.73 -2.34
N ASN A 425 10.40 0.85 -3.08
CA ASN A 425 8.96 0.99 -3.38
C ASN A 425 8.13 1.20 -2.11
N GLN A 426 7.12 2.05 -2.21
CA GLN A 426 6.18 2.29 -1.14
C GLN A 426 5.19 1.15 -0.98
N ILE A 427 4.71 0.95 0.24
CA ILE A 427 3.42 0.26 0.43
C ILE A 427 2.31 1.30 0.26
N HIS A 428 2.23 2.29 1.18
CA HIS A 428 1.25 3.37 1.10
C HIS A 428 1.81 4.75 1.45
N PHE A 429 1.02 5.78 1.14
CA PHE A 429 1.30 7.16 1.47
C PHE A 429 0.05 8.03 1.52
N ASN A 430 0.21 9.24 2.05
CA ASN A 430 -0.84 10.26 2.08
C ASN A 430 -0.26 11.67 1.91
N TRP A 431 -1.09 12.55 1.35
CA TRP A 431 -0.85 13.99 1.32
C TRP A 431 -1.44 14.64 2.57
N VAL A 432 -0.71 15.58 3.17
CA VAL A 432 -1.20 16.42 4.24
C VAL A 432 -1.02 17.86 3.82
N ASP A 433 -2.12 18.56 3.58
CA ASP A 433 -2.11 19.97 3.25
C ASP A 433 -1.62 20.78 4.46
N ASN A 434 -0.81 21.82 4.23
CA ASN A 434 -0.31 22.65 5.32
C ASN A 434 -1.45 23.36 6.08
N LYS A 435 -2.60 23.61 5.42
CA LYS A 435 -3.78 24.18 6.08
C LYS A 435 -4.39 23.26 7.14
N GLU A 436 -4.23 21.95 7.00
CA GLU A 436 -4.69 20.98 8.01
C GLU A 436 -3.82 21.00 9.28
N ARG A 437 -2.65 21.63 9.20
CA ARG A 437 -1.64 21.69 10.26
C ARG A 437 -1.66 22.99 11.05
N ASN A 438 -2.67 23.86 10.84
CA ASN A 438 -2.84 25.15 11.52
C ASN A 438 -1.57 26.04 11.49
N ASP A 439 -0.82 26.04 10.38
CA ASP A 439 0.39 26.84 10.14
C ASP A 439 1.56 26.63 11.13
N GLN A 440 1.52 25.61 11.99
CA GLN A 440 2.67 25.20 12.82
C GLN A 440 3.62 24.27 12.05
N VAL A 441 4.18 24.80 10.96
CA VAL A 441 5.07 24.04 10.07
C VAL A 441 6.52 24.44 10.35
N LEU A 442 7.30 23.52 10.93
CA LEU A 442 8.75 23.70 11.05
C LEU A 442 9.44 23.41 9.71
N PRO A 443 10.64 23.98 9.46
CA PRO A 443 11.46 23.60 8.31
C PRO A 443 11.65 22.08 8.24
N LEU A 444 11.48 21.50 7.05
CA LEU A 444 11.71 20.07 6.87
C LEU A 444 13.21 19.75 6.94
N VAL A 445 14.08 20.67 6.54
CA VAL A 445 15.55 20.51 6.57
C VAL A 445 16.11 21.52 7.57
N GLY A 446 17.01 21.06 8.45
CA GLY A 446 17.58 21.85 9.56
C GLY A 446 18.95 22.44 9.28
#